data_AF-A0A2V6C9A0-F1
#
_entry.id   AF-A0A2V6C9A0-F1
#
_cell.length_a   1.000
_cell.length_b   1.000
_cell.length_c   1.000
_cell.angle_alpha   90.00
_cell.angle_beta   90.00
_cell.angle_gamma   90.00
#
_symmetry.space_group_name_H-M   'P 1'
#
loop_
_entity.id
_entity.type
_entity.pdbx_description
1 polymer ?
#
loop_
_entity_poly.entity_id
_entity_poly.type
_entity_poly.pdbx_seq_one_letter_code
_entity_poly.pdbx_strand_id
1 'polypeptide(L)'
;MNRRILFCLTLALAASLPHGRAAEGAASNKNAPPPRPALPPLRSLKVEPPSLTLDDGRDERRVLVFGETAPGQRFDQRRDRP
;
A
#
# COMPACT_ATOMS: atom_id res chain seq x y z
N MET A 1 25.66 48.87 16.22
CA MET A 1 25.84 47.82 15.19
C MET A 1 25.15 46.55 15.69
N ASN A 2 24.07 46.13 15.02
CA ASN A 2 22.98 45.39 15.64
C ASN A 2 23.28 43.89 15.79
N ARG A 3 23.38 43.40 17.03
CA ARG A 3 23.58 41.97 17.40
C ARG A 3 22.63 40.99 16.69
N ARG A 4 21.45 41.46 16.29
CA ARG A 4 20.45 40.68 15.52
C ARG A 4 20.95 40.32 14.11
N ILE A 5 21.70 41.22 13.46
CA ILE A 5 22.23 40.98 12.11
C ILE A 5 23.32 39.90 12.18
N LEU A 6 24.18 39.95 13.21
CA LEU A 6 25.21 38.95 13.41
C LEU A 6 24.60 37.55 13.64
N PHE A 7 23.51 37.47 14.40
CA PHE A 7 22.81 36.21 14.69
C PHE A 7 22.16 35.59 13.45
N CYS A 8 21.54 36.41 12.57
CA CYS A 8 20.98 35.91 11.32
C CYS A 8 22.06 35.39 10.36
N LEU A 9 23.21 36.06 10.32
CA LEU A 9 24.31 35.70 9.43
C LEU A 9 24.96 34.37 9.85
N THR A 10 25.06 34.10 11.16
CA THR A 10 25.52 32.80 11.67
C THR A 10 24.52 31.67 11.40
N LEU A 11 23.21 31.94 11.50
CA LEU A 11 22.19 30.91 11.25
C LEU A 11 22.13 30.49 9.78
N ALA A 12 22.30 31.45 8.86
CA ALA A 12 22.32 31.17 7.42
C ALA A 12 23.52 30.32 6.99
N LEU A 13 24.68 30.46 7.66
CA LEU A 13 25.89 29.70 7.33
C LEU A 13 25.81 28.22 7.78
N ALA A 14 25.02 27.90 8.80
CA ALA A 14 24.84 26.52 9.26
C ALA A 14 23.93 25.68 8.34
N ALA A 15 23.09 26.32 7.53
CA ALA A 15 22.12 25.63 6.66
C ALA A 15 22.72 25.12 5.34
N SER A 16 23.94 25.52 4.97
CA SER A 16 24.56 25.15 3.69
C SER A 16 25.40 23.86 3.74
N LEU A 17 25.33 23.08 4.83
CA LEU A 17 26.03 21.81 4.91
C LEU A 17 25.33 20.75 4.04
N PRO A 18 26.01 20.19 3.02
CA PRO A 18 25.47 19.10 2.24
C PRO A 18 25.30 17.87 3.15
N HIS A 19 24.06 17.43 3.32
CA HIS A 19 23.75 16.21 4.04
C HIS A 19 24.20 15.04 3.15
N GLY A 20 25.35 14.46 3.47
CA GLY A 20 25.88 13.29 2.79
C GLY A 20 24.84 12.17 2.80
N ARG A 21 24.36 11.78 1.61
CA ARG A 21 23.50 10.60 1.47
C ARG A 21 24.38 9.37 1.60
N ALA A 22 24.21 8.63 2.69
CA ALA A 22 24.76 7.30 2.83
C ALA A 22 24.17 6.43 1.70
N ALA A 23 25.03 5.93 0.81
CA ALA A 23 24.65 4.91 -0.15
C ALA A 23 24.42 3.61 0.62
N GLU A 24 23.16 3.19 0.75
CA GLU A 24 22.85 1.83 1.21
C GLU A 24 23.44 0.86 0.20
N GLY A 25 24.52 0.21 0.61
CA GLY A 25 25.11 -0.90 -0.12
C GLY A 25 24.05 -1.97 -0.33
N ALA A 26 23.90 -2.40 -1.58
CA ALA A 26 23.07 -3.53 -1.96
C ALA A 26 23.57 -4.79 -1.23
N ALA A 27 23.04 -5.02 -0.04
CA ALA A 27 23.18 -6.28 0.66
C ALA A 27 22.44 -7.33 -0.17
N SER A 28 23.22 -8.13 -0.91
CA SER A 28 22.76 -9.34 -1.57
C SER A 28 22.06 -10.22 -0.55
N ASN A 29 20.73 -10.19 -0.58
CA ASN A 29 19.87 -10.90 0.34
C ASN A 29 19.92 -12.40 -0.02
N LYS A 30 20.86 -13.13 0.59
CA LYS A 30 21.02 -14.59 0.46
C LYS A 30 19.84 -15.39 1.04
N ASN A 31 18.79 -14.71 1.50
CA ASN A 31 17.60 -15.30 2.08
C ASN A 31 16.33 -14.89 1.31
N ALA A 32 16.45 -14.74 -0.02
CA ALA A 32 15.30 -14.52 -0.88
C ALA A 32 14.35 -15.73 -0.78
N PRO A 33 13.07 -15.53 -0.42
CA PRO A 33 12.08 -16.61 -0.42
C PRO A 33 12.04 -17.27 -1.80
N PRO A 34 11.76 -18.59 -1.86
CA PRO A 34 11.60 -19.25 -3.15
C PRO A 34 10.56 -18.51 -4.01
N PRO A 35 10.76 -18.43 -5.34
CA PRO A 35 9.83 -17.76 -6.22
C PRO A 35 8.45 -18.38 -6.07
N ARG A 36 7.46 -17.54 -5.69
CA ARG A 36 6.08 -17.99 -5.52
C ARG A 36 5.54 -18.48 -6.88
N PRO A 37 4.81 -19.61 -6.91
CA PRO A 37 4.18 -20.07 -8.14
C PRO A 37 3.27 -18.97 -8.70
N ALA A 38 3.27 -18.81 -10.02
CA ALA A 38 2.43 -17.82 -10.69
C ALA A 38 0.96 -18.12 -10.38
N LEU A 39 0.24 -17.14 -9.81
CA LEU A 39 -1.18 -17.27 -9.56
C LEU A 39 -1.93 -17.38 -10.90
N PRO A 40 -2.98 -18.22 -10.98
CA PRO A 40 -3.78 -18.32 -12.19
C PRO A 40 -4.40 -16.96 -12.55
N PRO A 41 -4.50 -16.61 -13.84
CA PRO A 41 -5.06 -15.33 -14.25
C PRO A 41 -6.55 -15.26 -13.90
N LEU A 42 -6.97 -14.17 -13.24
CA LEU A 42 -8.37 -13.88 -12.93
C LEU A 42 -9.12 -13.55 -14.24
N ARG A 43 -10.21 -14.26 -14.54
CA ARG A 43 -11.02 -14.02 -15.75
C ARG A 43 -12.11 -12.98 -15.54
N SER A 44 -12.82 -13.05 -14.43
CA SER A 44 -13.92 -12.13 -14.12
C SER A 44 -14.20 -12.12 -12.62
N LEU A 45 -14.65 -10.98 -12.11
CA LEU A 45 -15.18 -10.82 -10.76
C LEU A 45 -16.67 -10.52 -10.89
N LYS A 46 -17.52 -11.30 -10.22
CA LYS A 46 -18.97 -11.10 -10.22
C LYS A 46 -19.42 -10.71 -8.82
N VAL A 47 -20.04 -9.54 -8.71
CA VAL A 47 -20.57 -9.01 -7.45
C VAL A 47 -22.09 -9.03 -7.53
N GLU A 48 -22.74 -9.67 -6.57
CA GLU A 48 -24.19 -9.67 -6.45
C GLU A 48 -24.62 -9.33 -5.01
N PRO A 49 -25.63 -8.46 -4.83
CA PRO A 49 -26.37 -7.73 -5.87
C PRO A 49 -25.56 -6.59 -6.52
N PRO A 50 -25.91 -6.14 -7.74
CA PRO A 50 -25.20 -5.03 -8.43
C PRO A 50 -25.43 -3.67 -7.76
N SER A 51 -26.49 -3.54 -6.97
CA SER A 51 -26.81 -2.37 -6.17
C SER A 51 -27.36 -2.77 -4.81
N LEU A 52 -27.16 -1.90 -3.82
CA LEU A 52 -27.62 -2.10 -2.46
C LEU A 52 -28.35 -0.83 -2.03
N THR A 53 -29.67 -0.93 -1.86
CA THR A 53 -30.45 0.13 -1.23
C THR A 53 -30.40 -0.09 0.27
N LEU A 54 -29.97 0.93 1.00
CA LEU A 54 -30.00 0.98 2.46
C LEU A 54 -31.15 1.92 2.86
N ASP A 55 -31.94 1.50 3.83
CA ASP A 55 -33.13 2.26 4.22
C ASP A 55 -32.79 3.48 5.08
N ASP A 56 -31.77 3.38 5.95
CA ASP A 56 -31.22 4.49 6.73
C ASP A 56 -29.74 4.27 7.12
N GLY A 57 -29.14 5.25 7.82
CA GLY A 57 -27.73 5.19 8.24
C GLY A 57 -27.39 4.16 9.32
N ARG A 58 -28.38 3.42 9.82
CA ARG A 58 -28.22 2.30 10.76
C ARG A 58 -28.41 0.95 10.06
N ASP A 59 -28.84 0.93 8.80
CA ASP A 59 -29.01 -0.28 8.01
C ASP A 59 -27.66 -0.79 7.51
N GLU A 60 -27.29 -2.02 7.90
CA GLU A 60 -26.09 -2.70 7.41
C GLU A 60 -26.45 -3.94 6.58
N ARG A 61 -26.00 -3.96 5.32
CA ARG A 61 -26.13 -5.13 4.45
C ARG A 61 -24.76 -5.61 3.96
N ARG A 62 -24.52 -6.91 4.12
CA ARG A 62 -23.22 -7.54 3.81
C ARG A 62 -23.23 -8.11 2.39
N VAL A 63 -22.38 -7.58 1.51
CA VAL A 63 -22.25 -8.07 0.11
C VAL A 63 -21.18 -9.15 0.01
N LEU A 64 -21.58 -10.39 -0.29
CA LEU A 64 -20.65 -11.50 -0.55
C LEU A 64 -19.92 -11.29 -1.89
N VAL A 65 -18.59 -11.32 -1.85
CA VAL A 65 -17.75 -11.20 -3.05
C VAL A 65 -17.12 -12.55 -3.34
N PHE A 66 -17.58 -13.20 -4.40
CA PHE A 66 -17.03 -14.49 -4.82
C PHE A 66 -16.07 -14.32 -5.99
N GLY A 67 -14.88 -14.90 -5.87
CA GLY A 67 -13.99 -15.15 -7.01
C GLY A 67 -14.30 -16.50 -7.64
N GLU A 68 -14.03 -16.64 -8.93
CA GLU A 68 -14.17 -17.91 -9.66
C GLU A 68 -12.83 -18.26 -10.32
N THR A 69 -12.35 -19.48 -10.09
CA THR A 69 -11.12 -19.99 -10.69
C THR A 69 -11.39 -20.54 -12.09
N ALA A 70 -10.34 -20.72 -12.92
CA ALA A 70 -10.47 -21.28 -14.27
C ALA A 70 -11.27 -22.61 -14.36
N PRO A 71 -11.19 -23.54 -13.41
CA PRO A 71 -12.04 -24.74 -13.39
C PRO A 71 -13.48 -24.51 -12.84
N GLY A 72 -13.89 -23.28 -12.54
CA GLY A 72 -15.24 -22.94 -12.07
C GLY A 72 -15.45 -23.01 -10.56
N GLN A 73 -14.37 -23.23 -9.78
CA GLN A 73 -14.48 -23.27 -8.32
C GLN A 73 -14.64 -21.85 -7.76
N ARG A 74 -15.66 -21.65 -6.92
CA ARG A 74 -15.94 -20.37 -6.26
C ARG A 74 -15.31 -20.30 -4.87
N PHE A 75 -14.79 -19.14 -4.50
CA PHE A 75 -14.22 -18.88 -3.16
C PHE A 75 -14.60 -17.47 -2.67
N ASP A 76 -14.72 -17.29 -1.35
CA ASP A 76 -15.09 -16.00 -0.75
C ASP A 76 -13.86 -15.11 -0.61
N GLN A 77 -13.76 -14.08 -1.44
CA GLN A 77 -12.62 -13.15 -1.43
C GLN A 77 -12.52 -12.33 -0.14
N ARG A 78 -13.60 -12.22 0.64
CA ARG A 78 -13.58 -11.47 1.91
C ARG A 78 -12.96 -12.27 3.04
N ARG A 79 -12.96 -13.61 2.94
CA ARG A 79 -12.39 -14.52 3.94
C ARG A 79 -10.97 -14.94 3.59
N ASP A 80 -10.71 -15.17 2.30
CA ASP A 80 -9.48 -15.82 1.84
C ASP A 80 -8.42 -14.81 1.34
N ARG A 81 -8.31 -13.65 2.00
CA ARG A 81 -7.34 -12.60 1.66
C ARG A 81 -5.92 -13.03 2.07
N PRO A 82 -4.90 -12.95 1.18
CA PRO A 82 -3.51 -13.27 1.52
C PRO A 82 -2.88 -12.25 2.47
#